data_AF-A0A7Z9KKE0-F1
#
_entry.id   AF-A0A7Z9KKE0-F1
#
_cell.length_a   1.000
_cell.length_b   1.000
_cell.length_c   1.000
_cell.angle_alpha   90.00
_cell.angle_beta   90.00
_cell.angle_gamma   90.00
#
_symmetry.space_group_name_H-M   'P 1'
#
loop_
_entity.id
_entity.type
_entity.pdbx_description
1 polymer ?
#
loop_
_entity_poly.entity_id
_entity_poly.type
_entity_poly.pdbx_seq_one_letter_code
_entity_poly.pdbx_strand_id
1 'polypeptide(L)'
;MEKVKILQEINWDNLTFSLTRTRSMYVAEQNDNGPWEQGKLVPFGNVSMSPAAGVLNYGQGIFEGLKAFRTSKDRIVLFRPENNAIRAVDSAERLCMPPVPPELFLDAILDEILDAIFDVTFSVTFRSLF
;
A
#
# COMPACT_ATOMS: atom_id res chain seq x y z
N MET A 1 -15.56 20.52 5.27
CA MET A 1 -14.24 19.94 4.93
C MET A 1 -13.18 20.90 5.43
N GLU A 2 -12.49 20.54 6.53
CA GLU A 2 -11.29 21.27 6.93
C GLU A 2 -10.24 21.16 5.83
N LYS A 3 -9.54 22.26 5.55
CA LYS A 3 -8.41 22.27 4.61
C LYS A 3 -7.32 21.36 5.17
N VAL A 4 -7.07 20.23 4.51
CA VAL A 4 -5.92 19.36 4.79
C VAL A 4 -4.66 20.22 4.73
N LYS A 5 -3.93 20.32 5.83
CA LYS A 5 -2.67 21.07 5.90
C LYS A 5 -1.67 20.40 4.96
N ILE A 6 -1.29 21.08 3.88
CA ILE A 6 -0.18 20.65 3.02
C ILE A 6 1.09 20.70 3.87
N LEU A 7 1.59 19.53 4.28
CA LEU A 7 2.75 19.41 5.16
C LEU A 7 4.08 19.65 4.42
N GLN A 8 4.07 19.63 3.08
CA GLN A 8 5.29 19.72 2.28
C GLN A 8 5.02 20.42 0.94
N GLU A 9 5.86 21.39 0.61
CA GLU A 9 5.89 22.04 -0.71
C GLU A 9 6.53 21.09 -1.72
N ILE A 10 5.78 20.67 -2.74
CA ILE A 10 6.22 19.68 -3.74
C ILE A 10 6.67 20.42 -5.01
N ASN A 11 7.91 20.20 -5.42
CA ASN A 11 8.42 20.66 -6.72
C ASN A 11 8.07 19.64 -7.80
N TRP A 12 6.98 19.88 -8.51
CA TRP A 12 6.45 18.98 -9.54
C TRP A 12 7.39 18.77 -10.73
N ASP A 13 8.20 19.78 -11.09
CA ASP A 13 9.09 19.72 -12.26
C ASP A 13 10.33 18.86 -12.00
N ASN A 14 10.66 18.59 -10.73
CA ASN A 14 11.83 17.83 -10.31
C ASN A 14 11.47 16.55 -9.54
N LEU A 15 10.24 16.05 -9.71
CA LEU A 15 9.88 14.74 -9.15
C LEU A 15 10.71 13.64 -9.81
N THR A 16 11.33 12.82 -8.98
CA THR A 16 12.07 11.63 -9.40
C THR A 16 11.35 10.38 -8.92
N PHE A 17 11.79 9.20 -9.37
CA PHE A 17 11.29 7.92 -8.85
C PHE A 17 11.89 7.54 -7.48
N SER A 18 12.53 8.49 -6.79
CA SER A 18 13.02 8.28 -5.42
C SER A 18 11.88 8.35 -4.40
N LEU A 19 12.10 7.77 -3.22
CA LEU A 19 11.16 7.86 -2.11
C LEU A 19 10.90 9.32 -1.70
N THR A 20 9.69 9.78 -1.95
CA THR A 20 9.15 11.01 -1.34
C THR A 20 8.22 10.56 -0.22
N ARG A 21 8.56 10.89 1.02
CA ARG A 21 7.77 10.45 2.19
C ARG A 21 6.36 11.04 2.13
N THR A 22 5.37 10.17 2.27
CA THR A 22 3.96 10.55 2.45
C THR A 22 3.68 10.80 3.93
N ARG A 23 2.49 11.31 4.24
CA ARG A 23 2.02 11.53 5.62
C ARG A 23 1.82 10.19 6.35
N SER A 24 1.17 9.25 5.69
CA SER A 24 0.72 7.99 6.26
C SER A 24 1.07 6.81 5.34
N MET A 25 0.97 5.60 5.91
CA MET A 25 0.99 4.32 5.22
C MET A 25 -0.14 3.45 5.77
N TYR A 26 -0.71 2.56 4.96
CA TYR A 26 -1.72 1.61 5.39
C TYR A 26 -1.10 0.32 5.92
N VAL A 27 -1.60 -0.19 7.04
CA VAL A 27 -1.14 -1.45 7.66
C VAL A 27 -2.34 -2.33 7.98
N ALA A 28 -2.31 -3.57 7.50
CA ALA A 28 -3.19 -4.66 7.90
C ALA A 28 -2.35 -5.86 8.34
N GLU A 29 -2.87 -6.62 9.29
CA GLU A 29 -2.18 -7.77 9.88
C GLU A 29 -3.06 -9.01 9.81
N GLN A 30 -2.40 -10.16 9.82
CA GLN A 30 -3.02 -11.47 9.85
C GLN A 30 -2.21 -12.29 10.87
N ASN A 31 -2.90 -12.86 11.86
CA ASN A 31 -2.29 -13.57 12.97
C ASN A 31 -2.71 -15.05 12.96
N ASP A 32 -1.78 -15.97 13.24
CA ASP A 32 -2.03 -17.40 13.48
C ASP A 32 -2.89 -18.13 12.43
N ASN A 33 -2.68 -17.83 11.13
CA ASN A 33 -3.52 -18.33 10.02
C ASN A 33 -5.03 -18.00 10.13
N GLY A 34 -5.42 -17.05 10.99
CA GLY A 34 -6.76 -16.45 11.03
C GLY A 34 -7.07 -15.51 9.86
N PRO A 35 -8.24 -14.86 9.85
CA PRO A 35 -8.58 -13.88 8.82
C PRO A 35 -7.69 -12.64 8.89
N TRP A 36 -7.61 -11.90 7.79
CA TRP A 36 -7.05 -10.55 7.79
C TRP A 36 -7.85 -9.65 8.71
N GLU A 37 -7.15 -8.88 9.54
CA GLU A 37 -7.76 -7.80 10.32
C GLU A 37 -8.06 -6.60 9.41
N GLN A 38 -9.05 -5.80 9.79
CA GLN A 38 -9.28 -4.53 9.14
C GLN A 38 -8.03 -3.66 9.34
N GLY A 39 -7.45 -3.20 8.24
CA GLY A 39 -6.26 -2.36 8.33
C GLY A 39 -6.58 -0.92 8.73
N LYS A 40 -5.52 -0.12 8.87
CA LYS A 40 -5.59 1.27 9.31
C LYS A 40 -4.45 2.10 8.71
N LEU A 41 -4.71 3.39 8.54
CA LEU A 41 -3.67 4.38 8.27
C LEU A 41 -2.86 4.64 9.55
N VAL A 42 -1.54 4.59 9.42
CA VAL A 42 -0.59 4.98 10.46
C VAL A 42 0.42 5.99 9.90
N PRO A 43 1.06 6.82 10.73
CA PRO A 43 2.11 7.72 10.24
C PRO A 43 3.19 6.95 9.50
N PHE A 44 3.66 7.50 8.36
CA PHE A 44 4.73 6.87 7.58
C PHE A 44 5.98 6.71 8.45
N GLY A 45 6.53 5.49 8.50
CA GLY A 45 7.64 5.18 9.39
C GLY A 45 8.26 3.81 9.15
N ASN A 46 9.17 3.42 10.02
CA ASN A 46 9.84 2.13 9.94
C ASN A 46 8.86 0.99 10.25
N VAL A 47 8.98 -0.10 9.49
CA VAL A 47 8.28 -1.35 9.79
C VAL A 47 9.11 -2.16 10.79
N SER A 48 8.52 -2.48 11.94
CA SER A 48 9.14 -3.36 12.94
C SER A 48 8.81 -4.82 12.64
N MET A 49 9.82 -5.68 12.56
CA MET A 49 9.64 -7.12 12.32
C MET A 49 10.71 -7.95 12.99
N SER A 50 10.41 -9.23 13.21
CA SER A 50 11.37 -10.20 13.73
C SER A 50 12.56 -10.34 12.77
N PRO A 51 13.81 -10.46 13.27
CA PRO A 51 14.95 -10.78 12.41
C PRO A 51 14.80 -12.14 11.71
N ALA A 52 13.94 -13.02 12.23
CA ALA A 52 13.62 -14.33 11.62
C ALA A 52 12.51 -14.26 10.56
N ALA A 53 12.00 -13.07 10.20
CA ALA A 53 10.88 -12.94 9.26
C ALA A 53 11.18 -13.56 7.89
N GLY A 54 10.18 -14.23 7.30
CA GLY A 54 10.31 -14.92 6.01
C GLY A 54 10.72 -14.00 4.85
N VAL A 55 10.25 -12.75 4.86
CA VAL A 55 10.64 -11.72 3.88
C VAL A 55 12.14 -11.42 3.90
N LEU A 56 12.78 -11.46 5.08
CA LEU A 56 14.21 -11.15 5.24
C LEU A 56 15.11 -12.35 4.92
N ASN A 57 14.69 -13.55 5.32
CA ASN A 57 15.55 -14.74 5.27
C ASN A 57 15.32 -15.59 4.01
N TYR A 58 14.11 -15.56 3.46
CA TYR A 58 13.69 -16.43 2.36
C TYR A 58 13.02 -15.69 1.21
N GLY A 59 12.99 -14.35 1.25
CA GLY A 59 12.36 -13.52 0.22
C GLY A 59 10.86 -13.78 0.08
N GLN A 60 10.20 -14.27 1.13
CA GLN A 60 8.76 -14.52 1.13
C GLN A 60 8.01 -13.19 1.29
N GLY A 61 7.95 -12.42 0.22
CA GLY A 61 7.23 -11.17 0.14
C GLY A 61 6.84 -10.88 -1.30
N ILE A 62 5.68 -10.25 -1.46
CA ILE A 62 5.17 -9.76 -2.74
C ILE A 62 5.02 -8.25 -2.66
N PHE A 63 4.94 -7.59 -3.80
CA PHE A 63 4.58 -6.18 -3.88
C PHE A 63 3.71 -5.96 -5.12
N GLU A 64 2.99 -4.85 -5.11
CA GLU A 64 2.21 -4.39 -6.25
C GLU A 64 2.62 -2.98 -6.64
N GLY A 65 2.20 -2.53 -7.82
CA GLY A 65 2.51 -1.19 -8.30
C GLY A 65 1.38 -0.63 -9.15
N LEU A 66 0.82 0.50 -8.72
CA LEU A 66 -0.19 1.24 -9.46
C LEU A 66 0.00 2.75 -9.22
N LYS A 67 -0.73 3.55 -9.99
CA LYS A 67 -0.69 5.01 -9.89
C LYS A 67 -2.11 5.56 -9.81
N ALA A 68 -2.29 6.54 -8.95
CA ALA A 68 -3.40 7.49 -9.06
C ALA A 68 -3.02 8.59 -10.07
N PHE A 69 -4.01 9.17 -10.73
CA PHE A 69 -3.79 10.30 -11.64
C PHE A 69 -4.84 11.39 -11.41
N ARG A 70 -4.42 12.65 -11.41
CA ARG A 70 -5.32 13.80 -11.46
C ARG A 70 -5.65 14.15 -12.92
N THR A 71 -6.94 14.14 -13.23
CA THR A 71 -7.45 14.52 -14.57
C THR A 71 -7.55 16.04 -14.72
N SER A 72 -7.66 16.52 -15.96
CA SER A 72 -7.90 17.95 -16.25
C SER A 72 -9.21 18.51 -15.69
N LYS A 73 -10.13 17.64 -15.27
CA LYS A 73 -11.39 17.99 -14.58
C LYS A 73 -11.30 17.86 -13.06
N ASP A 74 -10.08 17.83 -12.52
CA ASP A 74 -9.77 17.71 -11.09
C ASP A 74 -10.33 16.44 -10.40
N ARG A 75 -10.57 15.38 -11.18
CA ARG A 75 -10.93 14.05 -10.64
C ARG A 75 -9.68 13.22 -10.45
N ILE A 76 -9.63 12.44 -9.38
CA ILE A 76 -8.65 11.37 -9.20
C ILE A 76 -9.16 10.10 -9.86
N VAL A 77 -8.31 9.43 -10.64
CA VAL A 77 -8.64 8.17 -11.33
C VAL A 77 -7.55 7.13 -11.10
N LEU A 78 -7.96 5.87 -11.08
CA LEU A 78 -7.09 4.70 -11.01
C LEU A 78 -7.24 3.89 -12.28
N PHE A 79 -6.14 3.27 -12.74
CA PHE A 79 -6.19 2.38 -13.88
C PHE A 79 -6.21 0.93 -13.42
N ARG A 80 -7.39 0.31 -13.52
CA ARG A 80 -7.61 -1.13 -13.32
C ARG A 80 -7.11 -1.70 -11.97
N PRO A 81 -7.33 -1.04 -10.82
CA PRO A 81 -6.80 -1.49 -9.53
C PRO A 81 -7.25 -2.91 -9.13
N GLU A 82 -8.42 -3.34 -9.58
CA GLU A 82 -8.93 -4.70 -9.39
C GLU A 82 -8.03 -5.77 -10.04
N ASN A 83 -7.33 -5.44 -11.13
CA ASN A 83 -6.39 -6.37 -11.76
C ASN A 83 -5.07 -6.48 -10.99
N ASN A 84 -4.66 -5.40 -10.29
CA ASN A 84 -3.54 -5.47 -9.35
C ASN A 84 -3.91 -6.35 -8.14
N ALA A 85 -5.14 -6.25 -7.64
CA ALA A 85 -5.62 -7.09 -6.53
C ALA A 85 -5.60 -8.58 -6.89
N ILE A 86 -6.11 -8.95 -8.08
CA ILE A 86 -6.05 -10.33 -8.58
C ILE A 86 -4.59 -10.83 -8.65
N ARG A 87 -3.69 -10.02 -9.21
CA ARG A 87 -2.27 -10.40 -9.30
C ARG A 87 -1.61 -10.54 -7.92
N ALA A 88 -2.01 -9.72 -6.94
CA ALA A 88 -1.54 -9.86 -5.56
C ALA A 88 -1.99 -11.19 -4.94
N VAL A 89 -3.24 -11.62 -5.18
CA VAL A 89 -3.75 -12.92 -4.74
C VAL A 89 -2.95 -14.06 -5.37
N ASP A 90 -2.79 -14.07 -6.69
CA ASP A 90 -2.03 -15.10 -7.41
C ASP A 90 -0.57 -15.18 -6.90
N SER A 91 0.03 -14.03 -6.62
CA SER A 91 1.42 -13.94 -6.12
C SER A 91 1.53 -14.47 -4.68
N ALA A 92 0.54 -14.18 -3.83
CA ALA A 92 0.49 -14.68 -2.46
C ALA A 92 0.36 -16.21 -2.44
N GLU A 93 -0.55 -16.76 -3.25
CA GLU A 93 -0.71 -18.21 -3.39
C GLU A 93 0.59 -18.87 -3.86
N ARG A 94 1.27 -18.26 -4.83
CA ARG A 94 2.55 -18.76 -5.36
C ARG A 94 3.65 -18.83 -4.31
N LEU A 95 3.67 -17.91 -3.34
CA LEU A 95 4.62 -17.87 -2.23
C LEU A 95 4.10 -18.53 -0.94
N CYS A 96 2.98 -19.24 -1.02
CA CYS A 96 2.31 -19.87 0.13
C CYS A 96 2.03 -18.87 1.27
N MET A 97 1.67 -17.64 0.91
CA MET A 97 1.24 -16.59 1.83
C MET A 97 -0.28 -16.55 1.89
N PRO A 98 -0.89 -16.09 3.00
CA PRO A 98 -2.33 -15.87 3.04
C PRO A 98 -2.73 -14.83 1.99
N PRO A 99 -3.60 -15.16 1.02
CA PRO A 99 -4.04 -14.22 0.01
C PRO A 99 -4.84 -13.10 0.67
N VAL A 100 -4.70 -11.90 0.13
CA VAL A 100 -5.32 -10.71 0.70
C VAL A 100 -6.65 -10.48 0.01
N PRO A 101 -7.75 -10.30 0.76
CA PRO A 101 -9.05 -10.05 0.17
C PRO A 101 -8.97 -8.87 -0.81
N PRO A 102 -9.43 -9.04 -2.06
CA PRO A 102 -9.39 -7.96 -3.05
C PRO A 102 -10.05 -6.66 -2.55
N GLU A 103 -11.10 -6.77 -1.75
CA GLU A 103 -11.80 -5.64 -1.15
C GLU A 103 -10.89 -4.89 -0.17
N LEU A 104 -10.19 -5.61 0.72
CA LEU A 104 -9.24 -5.01 1.67
C LEU A 104 -8.08 -4.31 0.93
N PHE A 105 -7.61 -4.91 -0.16
CA PHE A 105 -6.57 -4.30 -1.01
C PHE A 105 -7.05 -2.99 -1.64
N LEU A 106 -8.27 -2.96 -2.17
CA LEU A 106 -8.86 -1.77 -2.78
C LEU A 106 -9.15 -0.68 -1.74
N ASP A 107 -9.67 -1.05 -0.56
CA ASP A 107 -9.91 -0.12 0.54
C ASP A 107 -8.62 0.55 1.01
N ALA A 108 -7.54 -0.23 1.15
CA ALA A 108 -6.22 0.30 1.50
C ALA A 108 -5.70 1.35 0.49
N ILE A 109 -5.89 1.08 -0.81
CA ILE A 109 -5.52 2.04 -1.87
C ILE A 109 -6.35 3.32 -1.77
N LEU A 110 -7.65 3.19 -1.56
CA LEU A 110 -8.55 4.34 -1.45
C LEU A 110 -8.23 5.19 -0.22
N ASP A 111 -8.01 4.56 0.93
CA ASP A 111 -7.62 5.23 2.17
C ASP A 111 -6.31 6.00 2.00
N GLU A 112 -5.28 5.39 1.39
CA GLU A 112 -4.01 6.07 1.12
C GLU A 112 -4.16 7.25 0.16
N ILE A 113 -4.94 7.11 -0.92
CA ILE A 113 -5.15 8.18 -1.89
C ILE A 113 -5.94 9.34 -1.28
N LEU A 114 -6.92 9.05 -0.41
CA LEU A 114 -7.69 10.08 0.29
C LEU A 114 -6.86 10.76 1.38
N ASP A 115 -5.91 10.04 1.98
CA ASP A 115 -4.96 10.59 2.95
C ASP A 115 -3.85 11.42 2.29
N ALA A 116 -3.39 10.97 1.12
CA ALA A 116 -2.32 11.58 0.34
C ALA A 116 -2.83 12.74 -0.52
N ILE A 117 -1.92 13.66 -0.84
CA ILE A 117 -2.23 14.88 -1.63
C ILE A 117 -1.80 14.70 -3.11
N PHE A 118 -1.22 13.55 -3.49
CA PHE A 118 -0.60 13.33 -4.81
C PHE A 118 -0.50 11.84 -5.22
N ASP A 119 0.01 11.58 -6.42
CA ASP A 119 0.15 10.25 -7.05
C ASP A 119 0.98 9.28 -6.18
N VAL A 120 0.34 8.26 -5.62
CA VAL A 120 0.97 7.26 -4.73
C VAL A 120 1.36 6.02 -5.51
N THR A 121 2.58 5.52 -5.27
CA THR A 121 2.98 4.15 -5.64
C THR A 121 2.77 3.26 -4.42
N PHE A 122 1.83 2.35 -4.53
CA PHE A 122 1.46 1.40 -3.48
C PHE A 122 2.50 0.28 -3.38
N SER A 123 2.79 -0.22 -2.18
CA SER A 123 3.59 -1.44 -1.99
C SER A 123 3.07 -2.16 -0.75
N VAL A 124 2.33 -3.26 -0.94
CA VAL A 124 1.85 -4.05 0.19
C VAL A 124 2.87 -5.07 0.59
N THR A 125 3.36 -4.99 1.82
CA THR A 125 4.24 -6.02 2.40
C THR A 125 3.40 -6.89 3.32
N PHE A 126 3.14 -8.12 2.91
CA PHE A 126 2.38 -9.08 3.72
C PHE A 126 3.31 -9.87 4.63
N ARG A 127 2.95 -9.93 5.92
CA ARG A 127 3.69 -10.67 6.94
C ARG A 127 3.06 -12.05 7.09
N SER A 128 3.78 -13.10 6.71
CA SER A 128 3.49 -14.44 7.25
C SER A 128 4.27 -14.57 8.55
N LEU A 129 3.56 -14.74 9.66
CA LEU A 129 4.14 -15.17 10.92
C LEU A 129 4.46 -16.67 10.79
N PHE A 130 5.71 -16.96 10.44
CA PHE A 130 6.39 -18.11 11.03
C PHE A 130 7.06 -17.65 12.33
#